data_AF-A0A8S4QK16-F1
#
_entry.id   AF-A0A8S4QK16-F1
#
_cell.length_a   1.000
_cell.length_b   1.000
_cell.length_c   1.000
_cell.angle_alpha   90.00
_cell.angle_beta   90.00
_cell.angle_gamma   90.00
#
_symmetry.space_group_name_H-M   'P 1'
#
loop_
_entity.id
_entity.type
_entity.pdbx_description
1 polymer ?
#
loop_
_entity_poly.entity_id
_entity_poly.type
_entity_poly.pdbx_seq_one_letter_code
_entity_poly.pdbx_strand_id
1 'polypeptide(L)'
;MRMYEENRGAMIDALVKDLRRSKTEAVLLEVDYLVNDLTNLLNNFEEWAKPEKVVQKARDTYNSGTTKPLEWRKRQLKSLMRMYEENRGAMIDALVKDLRRSKTEAVLLEVDYLVNDLTNLLNNFEEWAKPEK
;
A
#
# COMPACT_ATOMS: atom_id res chain seq x y z
N MET A 1 1.56 12.32 -2.67
CA MET A 1 1.50 13.79 -2.51
C MET A 1 2.08 14.50 -3.74
N ARG A 2 3.30 14.20 -4.20
CA ARG A 2 3.89 14.76 -5.44
C ARG A 2 3.01 14.66 -6.70
N MET A 3 2.47 13.48 -6.98
CA MET A 3 1.60 13.26 -8.16
C MET A 3 0.30 14.08 -8.13
N TYR A 4 -0.21 14.43 -6.94
CA TYR A 4 -1.40 15.27 -6.81
C TYR A 4 -1.05 16.74 -7.07
N GLU A 5 0.06 17.22 -6.50
CA GLU A 5 0.54 18.58 -6.74
C GLU A 5 0.87 18.82 -8.22
N GLU A 6 1.50 17.86 -8.88
CA GLU A 6 1.84 17.91 -10.30
C GLU A 6 0.61 17.93 -11.22
N ASN A 7 -0.48 17.24 -10.84
CA ASN A 7 -1.69 17.11 -11.66
C ASN A 7 -2.84 18.05 -11.27
N ARG A 8 -2.73 18.78 -10.15
CA ARG A 8 -3.79 19.64 -9.62
C ARG A 8 -4.25 20.71 -10.61
N GLY A 9 -3.31 21.31 -11.34
CA GLY A 9 -3.63 22.33 -12.36
C GLY A 9 -4.48 21.76 -13.49
N ALA A 10 -4.08 20.60 -14.02
CA ALA A 10 -4.80 19.93 -15.11
C ALA A 10 -6.20 19.45 -14.68
N MET A 11 -6.35 19.00 -13.43
CA MET A 11 -7.63 18.58 -12.87
C MET A 11 -8.61 19.76 -12.75
N ILE A 12 -8.14 20.89 -12.21
CA ILE A 12 -8.95 22.11 -12.09
C ILE A 12 -9.36 22.64 -13.47
N ASP A 13 -8.44 22.67 -14.43
CA ASP A 13 -8.73 23.16 -15.78
C ASP A 13 -9.73 22.26 -16.52
N ALA A 14 -9.68 20.93 -16.31
CA ALA A 14 -10.67 19.99 -16.83
C ALA A 14 -12.06 20.22 -16.20
N LEU A 15 -12.13 20.40 -14.87
CA LEU A 15 -13.41 20.65 -14.18
C LEU A 15 -14.05 21.98 -14.57
N VAL A 16 -13.26 23.05 -14.73
CA VAL A 16 -13.75 24.36 -15.21
C VAL A 16 -14.33 24.25 -16.61
N LYS A 17 -13.64 23.52 -17.50
CA LYS A 17 -14.05 23.34 -18.90
C LYS A 17 -15.29 22.46 -19.05
N ASP A 18 -15.33 21.32 -18.35
CA ASP A 18 -16.37 20.31 -18.52
C ASP A 18 -17.66 20.65 -17.74
N LEU A 19 -17.54 21.32 -16.59
CA LEU A 19 -18.69 21.67 -15.75
C LEU A 19 -19.20 23.10 -15.98
N ARG A 20 -18.51 23.92 -16.81
CA ARG A 20 -18.80 25.35 -17.04
C ARG A 20 -18.92 26.17 -15.74
N ARG A 21 -18.18 25.78 -14.71
CA ARG A 21 -18.18 26.41 -13.38
C ARG A 21 -16.97 27.30 -13.18
N SER A 22 -17.08 28.28 -12.28
CA SER A 22 -15.93 29.13 -11.93
C SER A 22 -14.79 28.29 -11.33
N LYS A 23 -13.54 28.73 -11.48
CA LYS A 23 -12.36 28.05 -10.92
C LYS A 23 -12.49 27.84 -9.40
N THR A 24 -13.11 28.79 -8.71
CA THR A 24 -13.40 28.72 -7.27
C THR A 24 -14.40 27.60 -6.94
N GLU A 25 -15.43 27.43 -7.77
CA GLU A 25 -16.47 26.44 -7.57
C GLU A 25 -15.99 25.01 -7.89
N ALA A 26 -15.12 24.85 -8.90
CA ALA A 26 -14.45 23.58 -9.19
C ALA A 26 -13.56 23.12 -8.02
N VAL A 27 -12.77 24.03 -7.45
CA VAL A 27 -11.92 23.72 -6.28
C VAL A 27 -12.76 23.39 -5.05
N LEU A 28 -13.87 24.09 -4.81
CA LEU A 28 -14.77 23.79 -3.70
C LEU A 28 -15.40 22.40 -3.84
N LEU A 29 -15.80 21.99 -5.05
CA LEU A 29 -16.35 20.65 -5.29
C LEU A 29 -15.32 19.53 -5.08
N GLU A 30 -14.07 19.73 -5.50
CA GLU A 30 -12.99 18.76 -5.21
C GLU A 30 -12.73 18.63 -3.71
N VAL A 31 -12.68 19.77 -3.01
CA VAL A 31 -12.46 19.81 -1.55
C VAL A 31 -13.64 19.17 -0.83
N ASP A 32 -14.89 19.48 -1.21
CA ASP A 32 -16.09 18.88 -0.62
C ASP A 32 -16.14 17.37 -0.89
N TYR A 33 -15.74 16.91 -2.07
CA TYR A 33 -15.63 15.49 -2.38
C TYR A 33 -14.58 14.80 -1.51
N LEU A 34 -13.37 15.35 -1.42
CA LEU A 34 -12.30 14.84 -0.58
C LEU A 34 -12.69 14.83 0.91
N VAL A 35 -13.32 15.90 1.40
CA VAL A 35 -13.78 16.01 2.78
C VAL A 35 -14.88 14.99 3.06
N ASN A 36 -15.83 14.79 2.15
CA ASN A 36 -16.86 13.76 2.29
C ASN A 36 -16.26 12.36 2.29
N ASP A 37 -15.31 12.07 1.39
CA ASP A 37 -14.66 10.76 1.32
C ASP A 37 -13.82 10.48 2.58
N LEU A 38 -13.09 11.48 3.08
CA LEU A 38 -12.36 11.40 4.36
C LEU A 38 -13.32 11.23 5.55
N THR A 39 -14.43 11.96 5.56
CA THR A 39 -15.45 11.85 6.62
C THR A 39 -16.07 10.46 6.62
N ASN A 40 -16.40 9.93 5.43
CA ASN A 40 -16.90 8.57 5.27
C ASN A 40 -15.87 7.53 5.74
N LEU A 41 -14.59 7.71 5.39
CA LEU A 41 -13.50 6.84 5.80
C LEU A 41 -13.33 6.84 7.33
N LEU A 42 -13.32 8.02 7.96
CA LEU A 42 -13.19 8.14 9.42
C LEU A 42 -14.39 7.53 10.15
N ASN A 43 -15.61 7.80 9.67
CA ASN A 43 -16.84 7.30 10.29
C ASN A 43 -16.98 5.78 10.22
N ASN A 44 -16.40 5.16 9.19
CA ASN A 44 -16.48 3.70 9.00
C ASN A 44 -15.18 2.98 9.37
N PHE A 45 -14.15 3.69 9.81
CA PHE A 45 -12.83 3.09 10.06
C PHE A 45 -12.91 1.95 11.08
N GLU A 46 -13.61 2.16 12.20
CA GLU A 46 -13.79 1.13 13.22
C GLU A 46 -14.51 -0.09 12.67
N GLU A 47 -15.56 0.09 11.86
CA GLU A 47 -16.31 -1.00 11.24
C GLU A 47 -15.44 -1.79 10.25
N TRP A 48 -14.64 -1.11 9.43
CA TRP A 48 -13.73 -1.76 8.47
C TRP A 48 -12.55 -2.46 9.15
N ALA A 49 -12.11 -1.95 10.30
CA ALA A 49 -11.04 -2.52 11.09
C ALA A 49 -11.51 -3.72 11.93
N LYS A 50 -12.82 -4.00 12.02
CA LYS A 50 -13.34 -5.17 12.74
C LYS A 50 -12.68 -6.46 12.22
N PRO A 51 -12.13 -7.30 13.11
CA PRO A 51 -11.44 -8.53 12.71
C PRO A 51 -12.26 -9.40 11.77
N GLU A 52 -13.57 -9.51 11.99
CA GLU A 52 -14.48 -10.32 11.18
C GLU A 52 -14.56 -9.82 9.74
N LYS A 53 -14.57 -8.49 9.54
CA LYS A 53 -14.63 -7.88 8.20
C LYS A 53 -13.31 -8.05 7.46
N VAL A 54 -12.18 -7.85 8.14
CA VAL A 54 -10.84 -8.04 7.57
C VAL A 54 -10.64 -9.50 7.16
N VAL A 55 -10.99 -10.43 8.03
CA VAL A 55 -10.91 -11.88 7.75
C VAL A 55 -11.82 -12.26 6.59
N GLN A 56 -13.06 -11.77 6.57
CA GLN A 56 -13.99 -12.09 5.48
C GLN A 56 -13.46 -11.58 4.14
N LYS A 57 -12.96 -10.35 4.06
CA LYS A 57 -12.36 -9.80 2.84
C LYS A 57 -11.16 -10.61 2.35
N ALA A 58 -10.30 -11.06 3.26
CA ALA A 58 -9.17 -11.92 2.91
C ALA A 58 -9.63 -13.28 2.34
N ARG A 59 -10.65 -13.89 2.97
CA ARG A 59 -11.27 -15.15 2.48
C ARG A 59 -11.90 -14.97 1.11
N ASP A 60 -12.68 -13.92 0.91
CA ASP A 60 -13.34 -13.64 -0.37
C ASP A 60 -12.31 -13.44 -1.49
N THR A 61 -11.23 -12.70 -1.21
CA THR A 61 -10.13 -12.49 -2.16
C THR A 61 -9.44 -13.81 -2.51
N TYR A 62 -9.17 -14.67 -1.53
CA TYR A 62 -8.59 -15.99 -1.78
C TYR A 62 -9.54 -16.88 -2.59
N ASN A 63 -10.81 -16.96 -2.19
CA ASN A 63 -11.83 -17.80 -2.82
C ASN A 63 -12.14 -17.39 -4.26
N SER A 64 -12.01 -16.09 -4.58
CA SER A 64 -12.12 -15.59 -5.96
C SER A 64 -11.03 -16.12 -6.90
N GLY A 65 -9.96 -16.71 -6.36
CA GLY A 65 -8.80 -17.17 -7.13
C GLY A 65 -7.82 -16.05 -7.50
N THR A 66 -8.05 -14.81 -7.07
CA THR A 66 -7.17 -13.65 -7.35
C THR A 66 -5.71 -13.91 -6.97
N THR A 67 -5.47 -14.66 -5.89
CA THR A 67 -4.13 -14.97 -5.36
C THR A 67 -3.45 -16.17 -6.05
N LYS A 68 -4.18 -16.92 -6.89
CA LYS A 68 -3.67 -18.15 -7.53
C LYS A 68 -2.56 -17.87 -8.56
N PRO A 69 -2.69 -16.92 -9.50
CA PRO A 69 -1.69 -16.71 -10.55
C PRO A 69 -0.32 -16.30 -9.99
N LEU A 70 0.76 -16.90 -10.51
CA LEU A 70 2.14 -16.58 -10.09
C LEU A 70 2.49 -15.10 -10.30
N GLU A 71 2.02 -14.51 -11.40
CA GLU A 71 2.21 -13.08 -11.67
C GLU A 71 1.59 -12.18 -10.60
N TRP A 72 0.45 -12.57 -10.02
CA TRP A 72 -0.13 -11.82 -8.92
C TRP A 72 0.77 -11.86 -7.69
N ARG A 73 1.27 -13.06 -7.34
CA ARG A 73 2.19 -13.25 -6.21
C ARG A 73 3.49 -12.47 -6.41
N LYS A 74 4.07 -12.53 -7.60
CA LYS A 74 5.28 -11.78 -7.99
C LYS A 74 5.11 -10.28 -7.78
N ARG A 75 3.96 -9.71 -8.18
CA ARG A 75 3.65 -8.28 -7.95
C ARG A 75 3.54 -7.94 -6.46
N GLN A 76 2.98 -8.84 -5.64
CA GLN A 76 2.94 -8.62 -4.19
C GLN A 76 4.34 -8.66 -3.58
N LEU A 77 5.16 -9.65 -3.94
CA LEU A 77 6.54 -9.76 -3.46
C LEU A 77 7.40 -8.55 -3.86
N LYS A 78 7.27 -8.06 -5.10
CA LYS A 78 7.94 -6.82 -5.53
C LYS A 78 7.45 -5.59 -4.77
N SER A 79 6.15 -5.52 -4.47
CA SER A 79 5.60 -4.42 -3.67
C SER A 79 6.09 -4.48 -2.22
N LEU A 80 6.25 -5.68 -1.67
CA LEU A 80 6.85 -5.90 -0.35
C LEU A 80 8.33 -5.49 -0.34
N MET A 81 9.09 -5.81 -1.39
CA MET A 81 10.50 -5.39 -1.52
C MET A 81 10.60 -3.88 -1.50
N ARG A 82 9.80 -3.21 -2.33
CA ARG A 82 9.72 -1.76 -2.37
C ARG A 82 9.38 -1.16 -1.00
N MET A 83 8.45 -1.77 -0.25
CA MET A 83 8.10 -1.33 1.10
C MET A 83 9.32 -1.38 2.04
N TYR A 84 10.12 -2.46 2.02
CA TYR A 84 11.33 -2.55 2.83
C TYR A 84 12.37 -1.51 2.43
N GLU A 85 12.63 -1.36 1.13
CA GLU A 85 13.62 -0.41 0.61
C GLU A 85 13.25 1.05 0.93
N GLU A 86 12.00 1.45 0.67
CA GLU A 86 11.51 2.82 0.87
C GLU A 86 11.40 3.20 2.36
N ASN A 87 11.15 2.22 3.24
CA ASN A 87 10.87 2.48 4.66
C ASN A 87 12.00 1.98 5.59
N ARG A 88 13.17 1.65 5.04
CA ARG A 88 14.30 1.07 5.78
C ARG A 88 14.65 1.84 7.05
N GLY A 89 14.78 3.16 6.94
CA GLY A 89 15.10 4.04 8.08
C GLY A 89 14.01 4.00 9.16
N ALA A 90 12.74 4.12 8.75
CA ALA A 90 11.61 4.12 9.67
C ALA A 90 11.48 2.80 10.45
N MET A 91 11.74 1.67 9.78
CA MET A 91 11.74 0.35 10.43
C MET A 91 12.86 0.23 11.48
N ILE A 92 14.08 0.68 11.15
CA ILE A 92 15.20 0.68 12.09
C ILE A 92 14.88 1.57 13.30
N ASP A 93 14.37 2.77 13.07
CA ASP A 93 14.03 3.70 14.14
C ASP A 93 12.93 3.13 15.05
N ALA A 94 11.92 2.45 14.49
CA ALA A 94 10.91 1.73 15.27
C ALA A 94 11.52 0.62 16.12
N LEU A 95 12.41 -0.21 15.55
CA LEU A 95 13.09 -1.28 16.29
C LEU A 95 13.96 -0.75 17.45
N VAL A 96 14.67 0.36 17.22
CA VAL A 96 15.45 1.02 18.26
C VAL A 96 14.53 1.59 19.35
N LYS A 97 13.43 2.24 18.96
CA LYS A 97 12.51 2.89 19.89
C LYS A 97 11.74 1.88 20.76
N ASP A 98 11.19 0.86 20.13
CA ASP A 98 10.24 -0.05 20.76
C ASP A 98 10.96 -1.18 21.49
N LEU A 99 12.05 -1.70 20.89
CA LEU A 99 12.77 -2.87 21.41
C LEU A 99 14.15 -2.52 21.99
N ARG A 100 14.59 -1.26 21.94
CA ARG A 100 15.92 -0.80 22.39
C ARG A 100 17.08 -1.58 21.76
N ARG A 101 16.88 -2.13 20.56
CA ARG A 101 17.94 -2.81 19.81
C ARG A 101 18.98 -1.82 19.30
N SER A 102 20.21 -2.29 19.14
CA SER A 102 21.23 -1.50 18.46
C SER A 102 20.86 -1.33 16.97
N LYS A 103 21.26 -0.21 16.35
CA LYS A 103 21.02 0.02 14.91
C LYS A 103 21.60 -1.10 14.06
N THR A 104 22.79 -1.59 14.41
CA THR A 104 23.46 -2.68 13.70
C THR A 104 22.64 -3.97 13.76
N GLU A 105 22.12 -4.33 14.92
CA GLU A 105 21.29 -5.53 15.10
C GLU A 105 19.97 -5.40 14.33
N ALA A 106 19.30 -4.24 14.44
CA ALA A 106 18.06 -3.96 13.69
C ALA A 106 18.27 -4.08 12.18
N VAL A 107 19.42 -3.61 11.68
CA VAL A 107 19.76 -3.73 10.26
C VAL A 107 20.03 -5.19 9.88
N LEU A 108 20.98 -5.85 10.55
CA LEU A 108 21.49 -7.15 10.09
C LEU A 108 20.50 -8.29 10.30
N LEU A 109 19.74 -8.27 11.40
CA LEU A 109 18.92 -9.41 11.81
C LEU A 109 17.46 -9.28 11.45
N GLU A 110 16.99 -8.07 11.13
CA GLU A 110 15.60 -7.85 10.73
C GLU A 110 15.54 -7.34 9.30
N VAL A 111 16.06 -6.14 9.03
CA VAL A 111 15.78 -5.47 7.76
C VAL A 111 16.52 -6.12 6.58
N ASP A 112 17.85 -6.25 6.65
CA ASP A 112 18.63 -6.85 5.57
C ASP A 112 18.40 -8.36 5.48
N TYR A 113 18.12 -9.01 6.60
CA TYR A 113 17.74 -10.42 6.61
C TYR A 113 16.49 -10.65 5.77
N LEU A 114 15.43 -9.87 6.00
CA LEU A 114 14.15 -10.01 5.27
C LEU A 114 14.26 -9.58 3.81
N VAL A 115 15.08 -8.56 3.50
CA VAL A 115 15.37 -8.18 2.10
C VAL A 115 16.08 -9.32 1.35
N ASN A 116 17.05 -9.98 1.99
CA ASN A 116 17.74 -11.12 1.39
C ASN A 116 16.81 -12.34 1.22
N ASP A 117 15.99 -12.63 2.23
CA ASP A 117 15.01 -13.73 2.15
C ASP A 117 13.98 -13.49 1.04
N LEU A 118 13.48 -12.25 0.92
CA LEU A 118 12.56 -11.87 -0.14
C LEU A 118 13.20 -11.94 -1.53
N THR A 119 14.49 -11.60 -1.64
CA THR A 119 15.27 -11.77 -2.88
C THR A 119 15.36 -13.24 -3.26
N ASN A 120 15.68 -14.11 -2.29
CA ASN A 120 15.70 -15.55 -2.49
C ASN A 120 14.32 -16.09 -2.93
N LEU A 121 13.26 -15.63 -2.28
CA LEU A 121 11.89 -16.00 -2.64
C LEU A 121 11.57 -15.56 -4.07
N LEU A 122 11.84 -14.31 -4.46
CA LEU A 122 11.60 -13.80 -5.82
C LEU A 122 12.35 -14.59 -6.90
N ASN A 123 13.53 -15.10 -6.60
CA ASN A 123 14.34 -15.88 -7.54
C ASN A 123 13.85 -17.32 -7.72
N ASN A 124 13.18 -17.90 -6.73
CA ASN A 124 12.92 -19.34 -6.68
C ASN A 124 11.44 -19.74 -6.59
N PHE A 125 10.54 -18.83 -6.18
CA PHE A 125 9.15 -19.21 -5.86
C PHE A 125 8.36 -19.79 -7.04
N GLU A 126 8.70 -19.42 -8.28
CA GLU A 126 8.05 -19.97 -9.47
C GLU A 126 8.40 -21.45 -9.67
N GLU A 127 9.64 -21.84 -9.33
CA GLU A 127 10.07 -23.24 -9.34
C GLU A 127 9.35 -24.03 -8.25
N TRP A 128 9.35 -23.51 -7.02
CA TRP A 128 8.71 -24.15 -5.87
C TRP A 128 7.19 -24.31 -6.01
N ALA A 129 6.56 -23.49 -6.85
CA ALA A 129 5.13 -23.57 -7.11
C ALA A 129 4.74 -24.61 -8.18
N LYS A 130 5.71 -25.26 -8.83
CA LYS A 130 5.42 -26.29 -9.82
C LYS A 130 4.84 -27.55 -9.13
N PRO A 131 3.90 -28.25 -9.78
CA PRO A 131 3.43 -29.53 -9.26
C PRO A 131 4.56 -30.55 -9.16
N GLU A 132 4.63 -31.26 -8.04
CA GLU A 132 5.50 -32.43 -7.88
C GLU A 132 4.85 -33.68 -8.52
N LYS A 133 5.68 -34.62 -8.98
CA LYS A 133 5.25 -35.86 -9.64
C LYS A 133 4.98 -36.99 -8.64
#